data_AF-A0A3N5YX31-F1
#
_entry.id   AF-A0A3N5YX31-F1
#
_cell.length_a   1.000
_cell.length_b   1.000
_cell.length_c   1.000
_cell.angle_alpha   90.00
_cell.angle_beta   90.00
_cell.angle_gamma   90.00
#
_symmetry.space_group_name_H-M   'P 1'
#
loop_
_entity.id
_entity.type
_entity.pdbx_description
1 polymer ?
#
loop_
_entity_poly.entity_id
_entity_poly.type
_entity_poly.pdbx_seq_one_letter_code
_entity_poly.pdbx_strand_id
1 'polypeptide(L)'
;PLCGKYCSFCGEKPALTDHSEYTINITTKSGETRKLEMSATMMRDENDQDFGVLASFKDVTALFHLSVRAKEVTAFGNIVGQNHKMLEVFQQVIDVAPYDYPVHIHGETGTGKELIAGAIHEESHRNGAPFVPINCGALPEGLIESELFGHVKGSFSGAVRDKKGRFELAQGGTIFLDEVADLPKQVQVKLLRFLQQGVLEKVGSEGSITVDARVISATNKDLKKEVEKNNFREDLFYRLNVIPIYIPPLRERKNDIPLLVKHFLRQIEDRYKKSTITVSDDAMSIMMDHSWPGNVREVENVVQFATIKCRQNTIRPEDLPMELYHSADIKTKRGPLKRLETGSVQEAIRKAGGNKAKAARVLGVGRATLYRFLNENMDMIPPDD
;
A
#
# COMPACT_ATOMS: atom_id res chain seq x y z
N PRO A 1 -3.72 -11.48 27.19
CA PRO A 1 -4.39 -12.24 26.10
C PRO A 1 -5.24 -11.40 25.14
N LEU A 2 -5.69 -10.20 25.55
CA LEU A 2 -6.47 -9.27 24.70
C LEU A 2 -5.69 -8.00 24.34
N CYS A 3 -4.39 -8.01 24.64
CA CYS A 3 -3.47 -6.90 24.53
C CYS A 3 -2.63 -7.06 23.25
N GLY A 4 -3.19 -6.62 22.11
CA GLY A 4 -2.47 -6.50 20.84
C GLY A 4 -1.80 -5.13 20.65
N LYS A 5 -1.26 -4.89 19.45
CA LYS A 5 -0.58 -3.62 19.06
C LYS A 5 -1.47 -2.37 19.19
N TYR A 6 -2.78 -2.56 19.24
CA TYR A 6 -3.81 -1.51 19.30
C TYR A 6 -4.62 -1.51 20.61
N CYS A 7 -4.15 -2.23 21.64
CA CYS A 7 -4.86 -2.32 22.91
C CYS A 7 -4.82 -0.99 23.67
N SER A 8 -5.99 -0.42 23.98
CA SER A 8 -6.11 0.81 24.79
C SER A 8 -5.58 0.64 26.23
N PHE A 9 -5.29 -0.59 26.64
CA PHE A 9 -4.77 -0.95 27.96
C PHE A 9 -3.27 -1.30 27.96
N CYS A 10 -2.58 -1.18 26.82
CA CYS A 10 -1.12 -1.37 26.77
C CYS A 10 -0.40 -0.08 27.20
N GLY A 11 0.01 0.02 28.48
CA GLY A 11 0.78 1.14 29.04
C GLY A 11 0.51 1.37 30.54
N GLU A 12 1.23 2.31 31.17
CA GLU A 12 1.04 2.66 32.60
C GLU A 12 -0.27 3.40 32.89
N LYS A 13 -0.90 4.01 31.87
CA LYS A 13 -2.23 4.62 31.94
C LYS A 13 -3.02 4.27 30.68
N PRO A 14 -4.26 3.75 30.80
CA PRO A 14 -5.09 3.50 29.64
C PRO A 14 -5.40 4.84 28.95
N ALA A 15 -5.04 4.95 27.67
CA ALA A 15 -5.38 6.10 26.83
C ALA A 15 -6.80 5.93 26.27
N LEU A 16 -7.78 5.71 27.15
CA LEU A 16 -9.18 5.59 26.77
C LEU A 16 -9.78 7.00 26.63
N THR A 17 -10.30 7.30 25.45
CA THR A 17 -11.45 8.21 25.32
C THR A 17 -12.66 7.58 26.01
N ASP A 18 -13.67 8.36 26.40
CA ASP A 18 -14.87 7.88 27.14
C ASP A 18 -15.48 6.58 26.57
N HIS A 19 -15.37 6.40 25.26
CA HIS A 19 -15.66 5.15 24.56
C HIS A 19 -14.58 4.88 23.50
N SER A 20 -14.15 3.63 23.36
CA SER A 20 -13.32 3.16 22.25
C SER A 20 -13.87 1.84 21.69
N GLU A 21 -13.76 1.67 20.38
CA GLU A 21 -14.19 0.46 19.69
C GLU A 21 -13.13 0.06 18.67
N TYR A 22 -12.73 -1.21 18.71
CA TYR A 22 -11.74 -1.74 17.79
C TYR A 22 -11.89 -3.24 17.60
N THR A 23 -11.48 -3.73 16.43
CA THR A 23 -11.50 -5.16 16.11
C THR A 23 -10.17 -5.81 16.49
N ILE A 24 -10.23 -7.00 17.06
CA ILE A 24 -9.07 -7.84 17.36
C ILE A 24 -9.26 -9.25 16.80
N ASN A 25 -8.17 -9.86 16.33
CA ASN A 25 -8.13 -11.29 16.01
C ASN A 25 -7.56 -12.04 17.21
N ILE A 26 -8.25 -13.07 17.67
CA ILE A 26 -7.78 -13.98 18.73
C ILE A 26 -7.62 -15.39 18.18
N THR A 27 -6.67 -16.15 18.73
CA THR A 27 -6.53 -17.57 18.45
C THR A 27 -7.08 -18.37 19.62
N THR A 28 -8.08 -19.21 19.36
CA THR A 28 -8.70 -20.08 20.36
C THR A 28 -7.75 -21.21 20.78
N LYS A 29 -8.07 -21.93 21.86
CA LYS A 29 -7.28 -23.10 22.31
C LYS A 29 -7.23 -24.22 21.26
N SER A 30 -8.24 -24.31 20.38
CA SER A 30 -8.27 -25.25 19.25
C SER A 30 -7.46 -24.79 18.04
N GLY A 31 -6.80 -23.62 18.12
CA GLY A 31 -6.02 -23.03 17.03
C GLY A 31 -6.86 -22.21 16.05
N GLU A 32 -8.18 -22.14 16.19
CA GLU A 32 -9.04 -21.37 15.29
C GLU A 32 -8.92 -19.87 15.55
N THR A 33 -8.76 -19.08 14.47
CA THR A 33 -8.79 -17.62 14.51
C THR A 33 -10.23 -17.11 14.61
N ARG A 34 -10.49 -16.21 15.56
CA ARG A 34 -11.79 -15.55 15.76
C ARG A 34 -11.61 -14.03 15.71
N LYS A 35 -12.53 -13.35 15.05
CA LYS A 35 -12.58 -11.89 14.93
C LYS A 35 -13.57 -11.33 15.94
N LEU A 36 -13.08 -10.57 16.90
CA LEU A 36 -13.88 -9.95 17.94
C LEU A 36 -13.95 -8.44 17.74
N GLU A 37 -15.16 -7.89 17.81
CA GLU A 37 -15.39 -6.46 18.02
C GLU A 37 -15.35 -6.20 19.52
N MET A 38 -14.44 -5.33 19.95
CA MET A 38 -14.26 -4.98 21.35
C MET A 38 -14.63 -3.52 21.57
N SER A 39 -15.58 -3.27 22.47
CA SER A 39 -15.97 -1.93 22.88
C SER A 39 -15.57 -1.73 24.34
N ALA A 40 -14.82 -0.68 24.64
CA ALA A 40 -14.41 -0.31 25.99
C ALA A 40 -14.96 1.07 26.36
N THR A 41 -15.65 1.16 27.50
CA THR A 41 -16.26 2.40 28.00
C THR A 41 -15.74 2.69 29.40
N MET A 42 -15.27 3.92 29.63
CA MET A 42 -14.85 4.36 30.97
C MET A 42 -16.08 4.48 31.87
N MET A 43 -15.99 3.94 33.09
CA MET A 43 -17.03 4.06 34.10
C MET A 43 -16.60 5.09 35.15
N ARG A 44 -17.49 6.04 35.41
CA ARG A 44 -17.30 7.10 36.40
C ARG A 44 -18.25 6.92 37.57
N ASP A 45 -17.79 7.28 38.76
CA ASP A 45 -18.58 7.25 39.98
C ASP A 45 -19.54 8.46 40.05
N GLU A 46 -20.26 8.59 41.16
CA GLU A 46 -21.19 9.70 41.39
C GLU A 46 -20.49 11.08 41.44
N ASN A 47 -19.16 11.11 41.58
CA ASN A 47 -18.33 12.33 41.62
C ASN A 47 -17.58 12.58 40.30
N ASP A 48 -17.95 11.89 39.21
CA ASP A 48 -17.28 11.95 37.90
C ASP A 48 -15.81 11.49 37.94
N GLN A 49 -15.43 10.68 38.95
CA GLN A 49 -14.11 10.06 39.02
C GLN A 49 -14.09 8.70 38.31
N ASP A 50 -13.09 8.50 37.46
CA ASP A 50 -12.84 7.23 36.78
C ASP A 50 -12.57 6.12 37.82
N PHE A 51 -13.45 5.11 37.90
CA PHE A 51 -13.29 3.99 38.84
C PHE A 51 -13.20 2.62 38.17
N GLY A 52 -13.52 2.52 36.87
CA GLY A 52 -13.46 1.24 36.16
C GLY A 52 -13.65 1.36 34.66
N VAL A 53 -13.58 0.22 33.97
CA VAL A 53 -13.82 0.13 32.52
C VAL A 53 -14.74 -1.04 32.24
N LEU A 54 -15.80 -0.80 31.46
CA LEU A 54 -16.66 -1.84 30.91
C LEU A 54 -16.12 -2.24 29.54
N ALA A 55 -15.62 -3.47 29.40
CA ALA A 55 -15.22 -4.03 28.12
C ALA A 55 -16.24 -5.09 27.67
N SER A 56 -16.82 -4.89 26.49
CA SER A 56 -17.70 -5.83 25.78
C SER A 56 -16.96 -6.47 24.62
N PHE A 57 -17.25 -7.74 24.34
CA PHE A 57 -16.67 -8.49 23.24
C PHE A 57 -17.79 -9.16 22.45
N LYS A 58 -17.78 -8.97 21.13
CA LYS A 58 -18.73 -9.61 20.23
C LYS A 58 -17.96 -10.41 19.19
N ASP A 59 -18.20 -11.72 19.14
CA ASP A 59 -17.68 -12.55 18.05
C ASP A 59 -18.41 -12.21 16.75
N VAL A 60 -17.69 -11.57 15.85
CA VAL A 60 -18.16 -11.15 14.53
C VAL A 60 -17.53 -11.99 13.42
N THR A 61 -16.86 -13.10 13.73
CA THR A 61 -16.17 -13.95 12.75
C THR A 61 -17.13 -14.38 11.63
N ALA A 62 -18.27 -14.96 12.00
CA ALA A 62 -19.26 -15.42 11.03
C ALA A 62 -19.86 -14.26 10.23
N LEU A 63 -20.18 -13.14 10.89
CA LEU A 63 -20.73 -11.95 10.24
C LEU A 63 -19.74 -11.35 9.24
N PHE A 64 -18.46 -11.28 9.60
CA PHE A 64 -17.39 -10.80 8.73
C PHE A 64 -17.24 -11.72 7.51
N HIS A 65 -17.11 -13.04 7.71
CA HIS A 65 -16.99 -14.00 6.61
C HIS A 65 -18.22 -13.97 5.70
N LEU A 66 -19.42 -13.84 6.27
CA LEU A 66 -20.66 -13.67 5.52
C LEU A 66 -20.66 -12.37 4.72
N SER A 67 -20.25 -11.24 5.31
CA SER A 67 -20.19 -9.96 4.62
C SER A 67 -19.19 -9.97 3.45
N VAL A 68 -18.04 -10.66 3.60
CA VAL A 68 -17.07 -10.84 2.50
C VAL A 68 -17.72 -11.65 1.37
N ARG A 69 -18.38 -12.77 1.70
CA ARG A 69 -19.09 -13.60 0.71
C ARG A 69 -20.28 -12.90 0.06
N ALA A 70 -20.99 -12.08 0.83
CA ALA A 70 -22.10 -11.24 0.38
C ALA A 70 -21.63 -10.01 -0.42
N LYS A 71 -20.32 -9.76 -0.50
CA LYS A 71 -19.71 -8.63 -1.19
C LYS A 71 -20.05 -7.26 -0.60
N GLU A 72 -20.30 -7.21 0.70
CA GLU A 72 -20.70 -6.00 1.44
C GLU A 72 -19.53 -5.35 2.20
N VAL A 73 -18.33 -5.92 2.11
CA VAL A 73 -17.16 -5.42 2.83
C VAL A 73 -16.50 -4.27 2.08
N THR A 74 -16.30 -3.16 2.79
CA THR A 74 -15.55 -2.00 2.30
C THR A 74 -14.12 -1.95 2.86
N ALA A 75 -13.82 -2.72 3.90
CA ALA A 75 -12.49 -2.84 4.50
C ALA A 75 -12.20 -4.24 5.09
N PHE A 76 -11.03 -4.79 4.78
CA PHE A 76 -10.47 -6.02 5.36
C PHE A 76 -9.21 -5.67 6.15
N GLY A 77 -9.33 -5.55 7.48
CA GLY A 77 -8.24 -4.99 8.30
C GLY A 77 -7.93 -3.56 7.88
N ASN A 78 -6.66 -3.28 7.52
CA ASN A 78 -6.23 -1.98 6.99
C ASN A 78 -6.37 -1.84 5.46
N ILE A 79 -7.03 -2.78 4.79
CA ILE A 79 -7.15 -2.82 3.33
C ILE A 79 -8.53 -2.36 2.91
N VAL A 80 -8.61 -1.32 2.10
CA VAL A 80 -9.88 -0.74 1.64
C VAL A 80 -10.15 -1.17 0.20
N GLY A 81 -11.37 -1.63 -0.07
CA GLY A 81 -11.83 -1.97 -1.40
C GLY A 81 -13.24 -2.55 -1.39
N GLN A 82 -14.02 -2.24 -2.42
CA GLN A 82 -15.37 -2.76 -2.67
C GLN A 82 -15.50 -3.36 -4.09
N ASN A 83 -14.51 -3.16 -4.95
CA ASN A 83 -14.48 -3.74 -6.28
C ASN A 83 -14.45 -5.27 -6.21
N HIS A 84 -15.17 -5.94 -7.12
CA HIS A 84 -15.27 -7.41 -7.13
C HIS A 84 -13.90 -8.11 -7.14
N LYS A 85 -12.91 -7.58 -7.87
CA LYS A 85 -11.56 -8.15 -7.92
C LYS A 85 -10.86 -8.10 -6.57
N MET A 86 -11.08 -7.03 -5.81
CA MET A 86 -10.54 -6.92 -4.44
C MET A 86 -11.26 -7.83 -3.46
N LEU A 87 -12.57 -8.01 -3.62
CA LEU A 87 -13.34 -8.95 -2.81
C LEU A 87 -12.90 -10.41 -3.05
N GLU A 88 -12.57 -10.76 -4.29
CA GLU A 88 -11.95 -12.06 -4.64
C GLU A 88 -10.59 -12.22 -3.95
N VAL A 89 -9.76 -11.17 -3.92
CA VAL A 89 -8.49 -11.17 -3.17
C VAL A 89 -8.73 -11.38 -1.67
N PHE A 90 -9.72 -10.70 -1.07
CA PHE A 90 -10.05 -10.89 0.35
C PHE A 90 -10.49 -12.33 0.64
N GLN A 91 -11.28 -12.93 -0.24
CA GLN A 91 -11.67 -14.33 -0.08
C GLN A 91 -10.46 -15.26 -0.17
N GLN A 92 -9.55 -15.04 -1.12
CA GLN A 92 -8.30 -15.81 -1.22
C GLN A 92 -7.45 -15.70 0.04
N VAL A 93 -7.37 -14.51 0.65
CA VAL A 93 -6.66 -14.30 1.93
C VAL A 93 -7.27 -15.16 3.04
N ILE A 94 -8.61 -15.17 3.18
CA ILE A 94 -9.31 -15.98 4.17
C ILE A 94 -9.05 -17.47 3.92
N ASP A 95 -9.12 -17.91 2.66
CA ASP A 95 -9.01 -19.33 2.31
C ASP A 95 -7.58 -19.86 2.52
N VAL A 96 -6.55 -19.03 2.28
CA VAL A 96 -5.14 -19.43 2.40
C VAL A 96 -4.57 -19.26 3.81
N ALA A 97 -5.16 -18.38 4.63
CA ALA A 97 -4.63 -18.05 5.95
C ALA A 97 -4.43 -19.29 6.87
N PRO A 98 -5.32 -20.29 6.91
CA PRO A 98 -5.15 -21.50 7.76
C PRO A 98 -4.00 -22.43 7.36
N TYR A 99 -3.45 -22.30 6.15
CA TYR A 99 -2.43 -23.22 5.63
C TYR A 99 -1.03 -22.59 5.62
N ASP A 100 0.00 -23.38 5.87
CA ASP A 100 1.40 -22.92 5.85
C ASP A 100 2.06 -22.96 4.45
N TYR A 101 1.26 -23.12 3.38
CA TYR A 101 1.80 -23.11 2.01
C TYR A 101 2.43 -21.75 1.66
N PRO A 102 3.52 -21.74 0.87
CA PRO A 102 4.07 -20.52 0.31
C PRO A 102 3.05 -19.74 -0.51
N VAL A 103 2.93 -18.45 -0.22
CA VAL A 103 2.04 -17.53 -0.97
C VAL A 103 2.87 -16.58 -1.80
N HIS A 104 2.47 -16.37 -3.06
CA HIS A 104 3.09 -15.40 -3.95
C HIS A 104 2.12 -14.30 -4.34
N ILE A 105 2.42 -13.06 -3.95
CA ILE A 105 1.60 -11.89 -4.22
C ILE A 105 2.19 -11.12 -5.41
N HIS A 106 1.47 -11.13 -6.53
CA HIS A 106 1.83 -10.34 -7.70
C HIS A 106 0.98 -9.07 -7.76
N GLY A 107 1.63 -7.92 -7.98
CA GLY A 107 0.93 -6.65 -8.15
C GLY A 107 1.86 -5.47 -8.32
N GLU A 108 1.38 -4.45 -9.01
CA GLU A 108 2.14 -3.23 -9.27
C GLU A 108 2.61 -2.55 -7.99
N THR A 109 3.65 -1.73 -8.11
CA THR A 109 4.14 -0.91 -7.00
C THR A 109 3.03 0.01 -6.48
N GLY A 110 2.90 0.12 -5.17
CA GLY A 110 1.90 0.97 -4.52
C GLY A 110 0.49 0.38 -4.44
N THR A 111 0.27 -0.90 -4.77
CA THR A 111 -1.05 -1.56 -4.68
C THR A 111 -1.41 -2.09 -3.29
N GLY A 112 -0.46 -2.14 -2.35
CA GLY A 112 -0.67 -2.62 -0.98
C GLY A 112 -0.26 -4.08 -0.71
N LYS A 113 0.72 -4.62 -1.44
CA LYS A 113 1.21 -6.02 -1.28
C LYS A 113 1.57 -6.38 0.17
N GLU A 114 2.26 -5.49 0.88
CA GLU A 114 2.63 -5.68 2.29
C GLU A 114 1.40 -5.79 3.21
N LEU A 115 0.34 -5.01 2.95
CA LEU A 115 -0.89 -5.09 3.74
C LEU A 115 -1.59 -6.44 3.53
N ILE A 116 -1.61 -6.96 2.29
CA ILE A 116 -2.15 -8.29 2.01
C ILE A 116 -1.32 -9.38 2.70
N ALA A 117 0.01 -9.28 2.68
CA ALA A 117 0.88 -10.22 3.38
C ALA A 117 0.65 -10.20 4.91
N GLY A 118 0.51 -9.00 5.49
CA GLY A 118 0.15 -8.83 6.90
C GLY A 118 -1.22 -9.44 7.22
N ALA A 119 -2.22 -9.20 6.37
CA ALA A 119 -3.56 -9.77 6.52
C ALA A 119 -3.56 -11.32 6.49
N ILE A 120 -2.78 -11.94 5.59
CA ILE A 120 -2.62 -13.40 5.57
C ILE A 120 -2.03 -13.90 6.89
N HIS A 121 -1.03 -13.21 7.43
CA HIS A 121 -0.41 -13.57 8.70
C HIS A 121 -1.39 -13.40 9.88
N GLU A 122 -2.09 -12.27 9.96
CA GLU A 122 -3.04 -11.94 11.04
C GLU A 122 -4.24 -12.88 11.09
N GLU A 123 -4.66 -13.43 9.95
CA GLU A 123 -5.77 -14.39 9.87
C GLU A 123 -5.31 -15.84 10.04
N SER A 124 -4.00 -16.10 10.04
CA SER A 124 -3.43 -17.46 10.16
C SER A 124 -3.35 -17.98 11.59
N HIS A 125 -3.09 -19.28 11.74
CA HIS A 125 -2.77 -19.89 13.04
C HIS A 125 -1.49 -19.33 13.69
N ARG A 126 -0.64 -18.65 12.90
CA ARG A 126 0.57 -17.96 13.36
C ARG A 126 0.31 -16.51 13.78
N ASN A 127 -0.96 -16.10 13.88
CA ASN A 127 -1.32 -14.79 14.43
C ASN A 127 -0.70 -14.59 15.83
N GLY A 128 -0.13 -13.40 16.04
CA GLY A 128 0.60 -13.05 17.26
C GLY A 128 2.04 -13.55 17.32
N ALA A 129 2.49 -14.40 16.38
CA ALA A 129 3.89 -14.76 16.20
C ALA A 129 4.64 -13.65 15.41
N PRO A 130 5.98 -13.73 15.28
CA PRO A 130 6.73 -12.73 14.52
C PRO A 130 6.31 -12.66 13.05
N PHE A 131 5.99 -11.45 12.57
CA PHE A 131 5.92 -11.11 11.15
C PHE A 131 7.15 -10.31 10.76
N VAL A 132 8.02 -10.89 9.92
CA VAL A 132 9.33 -10.32 9.59
C VAL A 132 9.36 -9.90 8.11
N PRO A 133 9.07 -8.63 7.80
CA PRO A 133 9.19 -8.12 6.44
C PRO A 133 10.65 -7.80 6.10
N ILE A 134 11.01 -8.07 4.85
CA ILE A 134 12.27 -7.65 4.23
C ILE A 134 12.03 -7.30 2.76
N ASN A 135 12.56 -6.15 2.33
CA ASN A 135 12.57 -5.76 0.93
C ASN A 135 13.91 -6.20 0.31
N CYS A 136 13.83 -7.15 -0.63
CA CYS A 136 14.98 -7.76 -1.27
C CYS A 136 15.68 -6.84 -2.28
N GLY A 137 14.95 -5.89 -2.88
CA GLY A 137 15.49 -4.91 -3.83
C GLY A 137 16.14 -3.68 -3.19
N ALA A 138 15.94 -3.46 -1.89
CA ALA A 138 16.48 -2.30 -1.17
C ALA A 138 17.93 -2.47 -0.70
N LEU A 139 18.50 -3.68 -0.78
CA LEU A 139 19.81 -4.01 -0.23
C LEU A 139 20.78 -4.45 -1.32
N PRO A 140 22.08 -4.08 -1.23
CA PRO A 140 23.12 -4.63 -2.09
C PRO A 140 23.23 -6.15 -1.98
N GLU A 141 23.67 -6.81 -3.07
CA GLU A 141 23.71 -8.27 -3.19
C GLU A 141 24.45 -8.99 -2.06
N GLY A 142 25.60 -8.46 -1.62
CA GLY A 142 26.37 -9.07 -0.52
C GLY A 142 25.73 -8.89 0.87
N LEU A 143 24.87 -7.87 1.04
CA LEU A 143 24.19 -7.61 2.31
C LEU A 143 22.88 -8.38 2.41
N ILE A 144 22.15 -8.60 1.31
CA ILE A 144 20.87 -9.31 1.36
C ILE A 144 21.03 -10.76 1.85
N GLU A 145 22.10 -11.44 1.46
CA GLU A 145 22.39 -12.80 1.95
C GLU A 145 22.59 -12.82 3.47
N SER A 146 23.42 -11.91 3.96
CA SER A 146 23.72 -11.74 5.38
C SER A 146 22.49 -11.31 6.20
N GLU A 147 21.62 -10.46 5.66
CA GLU A 147 20.35 -10.10 6.31
C GLU A 147 19.38 -11.28 6.37
N LEU A 148 19.21 -12.03 5.28
CA LEU A 148 18.26 -13.15 5.24
C LEU A 148 18.71 -14.31 6.12
N PHE A 149 19.96 -14.75 5.95
CA PHE A 149 20.46 -16.00 6.55
C PHE A 149 21.31 -15.79 7.80
N GLY A 150 21.77 -14.56 8.07
CA GLY A 150 22.70 -14.29 9.15
C GLY A 150 24.15 -14.64 8.78
N HIS A 151 25.06 -14.29 9.66
CA HIS A 151 26.49 -14.54 9.48
C HIS A 151 27.20 -14.83 10.79
N VAL A 152 28.31 -15.55 10.70
CA VAL A 152 29.27 -15.69 11.80
C VAL A 152 30.34 -14.60 11.71
N LYS A 153 30.92 -14.26 12.85
CA LYS A 153 32.05 -13.33 12.96
C LYS A 153 33.20 -13.77 12.05
N GLY A 154 33.76 -12.82 11.30
CA GLY A 154 34.90 -13.05 10.41
C GLY A 154 34.56 -13.63 9.04
N SER A 155 33.28 -13.83 8.70
CA SER A 155 32.86 -14.39 7.41
C SER A 155 33.10 -13.44 6.20
N PHE A 156 33.16 -12.13 6.43
CA PHE A 156 33.53 -11.12 5.45
C PHE A 156 34.05 -9.84 6.12
N SER A 157 34.65 -8.93 5.34
CA SER A 157 35.11 -7.62 5.81
C SER A 157 33.93 -6.79 6.35
N GLY A 158 33.82 -6.68 7.68
CA GLY A 158 32.70 -6.03 8.37
C GLY A 158 31.89 -6.95 9.30
N ALA A 159 32.12 -8.27 9.25
CA ALA A 159 31.51 -9.24 10.15
C ALA A 159 32.19 -9.22 11.55
N VAL A 160 32.00 -8.13 12.30
CA VAL A 160 32.65 -7.92 13.61
C VAL A 160 32.08 -8.83 14.71
N ARG A 161 30.84 -9.29 14.55
CA ARG A 161 30.14 -10.20 15.46
C ARG A 161 29.20 -11.12 14.70
N ASP A 162 28.73 -12.17 15.36
CA ASP A 162 27.65 -13.01 14.85
C ASP A 162 26.35 -12.21 14.74
N LYS A 163 25.58 -12.47 13.69
CA LYS A 163 24.27 -11.85 13.45
C LYS A 163 23.25 -12.92 13.07
N LYS A 164 22.08 -12.87 13.69
CA LYS A 164 20.92 -13.69 13.30
C LYS A 164 20.30 -13.17 12.00
N GLY A 165 19.91 -14.09 11.12
CA GLY A 165 19.20 -13.77 9.88
C GLY A 165 17.72 -13.48 10.10
N ARG A 166 17.04 -12.90 9.10
CA ARG A 166 15.59 -12.67 9.12
C ARG A 166 14.79 -13.95 9.26
N PHE A 167 15.24 -15.05 8.67
CA PHE A 167 14.58 -16.34 8.84
C PHE A 167 14.60 -16.81 10.31
N GLU A 168 15.75 -16.70 10.99
CA GLU A 168 15.84 -17.01 12.43
C GLU A 168 14.93 -16.11 13.27
N LEU A 169 14.79 -14.84 12.91
CA LEU A 169 13.88 -13.91 13.58
C LEU A 169 12.41 -14.23 13.32
N ALA A 170 12.09 -14.93 12.23
CA ALA A 170 10.76 -15.36 11.84
C ALA A 170 10.38 -16.74 12.40
N GLN A 171 11.21 -17.33 13.28
CA GLN A 171 10.96 -18.64 13.89
C GLN A 171 9.56 -18.71 14.54
N GLY A 172 8.79 -19.72 14.14
CA GLY A 172 7.39 -19.95 14.55
C GLY A 172 6.38 -19.00 13.89
N GLY A 173 6.84 -18.02 13.12
CA GLY A 173 6.00 -16.98 12.51
C GLY A 173 6.06 -16.98 10.99
N THR A 174 6.07 -15.78 10.40
CA THR A 174 6.00 -15.56 8.96
C THR A 174 7.11 -14.61 8.51
N ILE A 175 7.81 -14.97 7.43
CA ILE A 175 8.71 -14.07 6.71
C ILE A 175 8.03 -13.54 5.45
N PHE A 176 8.09 -12.23 5.26
CA PHE A 176 7.59 -11.57 4.06
C PHE A 176 8.75 -11.06 3.20
N LEU A 177 8.89 -11.62 2.00
CA LEU A 177 9.92 -11.30 1.02
C LEU A 177 9.35 -10.37 -0.05
N ASP A 178 9.51 -9.05 0.12
CA ASP A 178 9.09 -8.07 -0.89
C ASP A 178 10.14 -7.90 -1.99
N GLU A 179 9.67 -7.68 -3.22
CA GLU A 179 10.46 -7.65 -4.45
C GLU A 179 11.40 -8.88 -4.61
N VAL A 180 10.85 -10.08 -4.42
CA VAL A 180 11.60 -11.36 -4.49
C VAL A 180 12.29 -11.60 -5.84
N ALA A 181 11.79 -10.97 -6.92
CA ALA A 181 12.37 -11.06 -8.25
C ALA A 181 13.77 -10.42 -8.35
N ASP A 182 14.13 -9.55 -7.40
CA ASP A 182 15.42 -8.86 -7.35
C ASP A 182 16.50 -9.65 -6.57
N LEU A 183 16.17 -10.85 -6.10
CA LEU A 183 17.15 -11.69 -5.40
C LEU A 183 18.29 -12.15 -6.31
N PRO A 184 19.55 -12.04 -5.89
CA PRO A 184 20.68 -12.62 -6.61
C PRO A 184 20.54 -14.14 -6.76
N LYS A 185 21.03 -14.71 -7.87
CA LYS A 185 20.92 -16.16 -8.15
C LYS A 185 21.48 -17.05 -7.03
N GLN A 186 22.55 -16.63 -6.35
CA GLN A 186 23.12 -17.40 -5.24
C GLN A 186 22.18 -17.43 -4.03
N VAL A 187 21.52 -16.32 -3.73
CA VAL A 187 20.51 -16.22 -2.67
C VAL A 187 19.26 -17.05 -3.01
N GLN A 188 18.86 -17.06 -4.28
CA GLN A 188 17.77 -17.92 -4.76
C GLN A 188 18.02 -19.42 -4.47
N VAL A 189 19.26 -19.90 -4.58
CA VAL A 189 19.62 -21.29 -4.25
C VAL A 189 19.42 -21.59 -2.77
N LYS A 190 19.86 -20.70 -1.89
CA LYS A 190 19.70 -20.87 -0.44
C LYS A 190 18.23 -20.79 -0.02
N LEU A 191 17.46 -19.89 -0.64
CA LEU A 191 16.03 -19.79 -0.41
C LEU A 191 15.30 -21.08 -0.84
N LEU A 192 15.68 -21.66 -1.98
CA LEU A 192 15.13 -22.94 -2.42
C LEU A 192 15.41 -24.07 -1.41
N ARG A 193 16.63 -24.16 -0.88
CA ARG A 193 16.99 -25.16 0.15
C ARG A 193 16.11 -24.99 1.39
N PHE A 194 15.90 -23.76 1.84
CA PHE A 194 15.00 -23.48 2.95
C PHE A 194 13.57 -23.94 2.68
N LEU A 195 12.99 -23.59 1.52
CA LEU A 195 11.63 -23.99 1.15
C LEU A 195 11.44 -25.51 1.03
N GLN A 196 12.51 -26.26 0.75
CA GLN A 196 12.46 -27.71 0.62
C GLN A 196 12.68 -28.45 1.94
N GLN A 197 13.56 -27.94 2.80
CA GLN A 197 14.07 -28.68 3.97
C GLN A 197 13.82 -27.99 5.31
N GLY A 198 13.45 -26.71 5.31
CA GLY A 198 13.36 -25.88 6.53
C GLY A 198 14.73 -25.63 7.18
N VAL A 199 15.82 -25.75 6.41
CA VAL A 199 17.19 -25.64 6.92
C VAL A 199 17.93 -24.49 6.26
N LEU A 200 18.75 -23.78 7.04
CA LEU A 200 19.52 -22.60 6.64
C LEU A 200 20.99 -22.77 7.05
N GLU A 201 21.88 -22.13 6.30
CA GLU A 201 23.31 -22.05 6.61
C GLU A 201 23.71 -20.57 6.69
N LYS A 202 24.31 -20.17 7.82
CA LYS A 202 24.82 -18.80 7.98
C LYS A 202 26.00 -18.56 7.05
N VAL A 203 26.17 -17.32 6.61
CA VAL A 203 27.35 -16.93 5.83
C VAL A 203 28.60 -17.21 6.65
N GLY A 204 29.50 -18.02 6.09
CA GLY A 204 30.75 -18.46 6.72
C GLY A 204 30.63 -19.55 7.79
N SER A 205 29.44 -20.12 7.99
CA SER A 205 29.25 -21.25 8.92
C SER A 205 29.27 -22.59 8.19
N GLU A 206 29.83 -23.61 8.83
CA GLU A 206 29.74 -25.01 8.40
C GLU A 206 28.50 -25.72 8.97
N GLY A 207 27.84 -25.09 9.94
CA GLY A 207 26.66 -25.63 10.61
C GLY A 207 25.37 -25.20 9.94
N SER A 208 24.40 -26.11 9.92
CA SER A 208 23.04 -25.83 9.47
C SER A 208 22.09 -25.67 10.66
N ILE A 209 21.06 -24.85 10.50
CA ILE A 209 20.03 -24.60 11.50
C ILE A 209 18.65 -24.87 10.91
N THR A 210 17.80 -25.58 11.65
CA THR A 210 16.41 -25.76 11.28
C THR A 210 15.59 -24.57 11.76
N VAL A 211 14.80 -23.99 10.87
CA VAL A 211 13.88 -22.89 11.15
C VAL A 211 12.51 -23.23 10.59
N ASP A 212 11.48 -23.01 11.40
CA ASP A 212 10.08 -23.10 10.99
C ASP A 212 9.55 -21.68 10.77
N ALA A 213 9.40 -21.27 9.52
CA ALA A 213 8.82 -19.97 9.17
C ALA A 213 7.99 -20.10 7.89
N ARG A 214 6.74 -19.61 7.93
CA ARG A 214 5.89 -19.51 6.74
C ARG A 214 6.43 -18.44 5.81
N VAL A 215 6.49 -18.73 4.51
CA VAL A 215 6.99 -17.79 3.49
C VAL A 215 5.84 -17.13 2.73
N ILE A 216 5.82 -15.81 2.74
CA ILE A 216 5.01 -15.00 1.82
C ILE A 216 5.97 -14.19 0.97
N SER A 217 5.80 -14.21 -0.35
CA SER A 217 6.64 -13.44 -1.28
C SER A 217 5.80 -12.46 -2.07
N ALA A 218 6.41 -11.36 -2.51
CA ALA A 218 5.77 -10.37 -3.34
C ALA A 218 6.72 -9.84 -4.41
N THR A 219 6.17 -9.42 -5.56
CA THR A 219 6.91 -8.62 -6.54
C THR A 219 5.97 -7.91 -7.52
N ASN A 220 6.45 -6.82 -8.12
CA ASN A 220 5.80 -6.18 -9.26
C ASN A 220 6.20 -6.77 -10.63
N LYS A 221 7.24 -7.61 -10.69
CA LYS A 221 7.70 -8.26 -11.93
C LYS A 221 6.90 -9.53 -12.23
N ASP A 222 6.84 -9.90 -13.51
CA ASP A 222 6.29 -11.18 -13.92
C ASP A 222 7.38 -12.26 -13.76
N LEU A 223 7.27 -13.08 -12.71
CA LEU A 223 8.27 -14.11 -12.42
C LEU A 223 8.45 -15.11 -13.57
N LYS A 224 7.40 -15.41 -14.35
CA LYS A 224 7.53 -16.35 -15.48
C LYS A 224 8.46 -15.75 -16.55
N LYS A 225 8.31 -14.45 -16.84
CA LYS A 225 9.22 -13.75 -17.76
C LYS A 225 10.63 -13.64 -17.22
N GLU A 226 10.80 -13.48 -15.91
CA GLU A 226 12.13 -13.46 -15.30
C GLU A 226 12.80 -14.85 -15.31
N VAL A 227 12.03 -15.94 -15.28
CA VAL A 227 12.53 -17.30 -15.54
C VAL A 227 12.98 -17.44 -16.99
N GLU A 228 12.18 -17.00 -17.97
CA GLU A 228 12.53 -17.04 -19.40
C GLU A 228 13.81 -16.26 -19.72
N LYS A 229 14.03 -15.12 -19.03
CA LYS A 229 15.25 -14.30 -19.14
C LYS A 229 16.44 -14.87 -18.36
N ASN A 230 16.27 -15.99 -17.65
CA ASN A 230 17.25 -16.57 -16.75
C ASN A 230 17.70 -15.63 -15.61
N ASN A 231 16.86 -14.69 -15.19
CA ASN A 231 17.07 -13.85 -14.00
C ASN A 231 16.54 -14.52 -12.73
N PHE A 232 15.51 -15.36 -12.88
CA PHE A 232 14.93 -16.13 -11.79
C PHE A 232 15.06 -17.62 -12.06
N ARG A 233 15.22 -18.46 -11.03
CA ARG A 233 15.30 -19.91 -11.22
C ARG A 233 13.91 -20.53 -11.33
N GLU A 234 13.76 -21.46 -12.27
CA GLU A 234 12.50 -22.17 -12.50
C GLU A 234 12.07 -23.02 -11.29
N ASP A 235 13.01 -23.74 -10.68
CA ASP A 235 12.74 -24.58 -9.49
C ASP A 235 12.24 -23.77 -8.28
N LEU A 236 12.82 -22.59 -8.05
CA LEU A 236 12.38 -21.66 -7.02
C LEU A 236 11.00 -21.07 -7.35
N PHE A 237 10.74 -20.74 -8.61
CA PHE A 237 9.44 -20.23 -9.05
C PHE A 237 8.31 -21.19 -8.67
N TYR A 238 8.44 -22.48 -8.98
CA TYR A 238 7.41 -23.46 -8.63
C TYR A 238 7.25 -23.69 -7.13
N ARG A 239 8.29 -23.46 -6.32
CA ARG A 239 8.22 -23.58 -4.85
C ARG A 239 7.66 -22.34 -4.16
N LEU A 240 7.79 -21.16 -4.74
CA LEU A 240 7.19 -19.93 -4.21
C LEU A 240 5.76 -19.72 -4.71
N ASN A 241 5.50 -20.00 -5.99
CA ASN A 241 4.23 -19.73 -6.64
C ASN A 241 3.20 -20.87 -6.44
N VAL A 242 3.09 -21.37 -5.20
CA VAL A 242 2.14 -22.43 -4.84
C VAL A 242 0.73 -21.86 -4.80
N ILE A 243 0.53 -20.76 -4.07
CA ILE A 243 -0.73 -20.01 -4.04
C ILE A 243 -0.48 -18.59 -4.59
N PRO A 244 -0.81 -18.34 -5.87
CA PRO A 244 -0.69 -17.01 -6.45
C PRO A 244 -1.89 -16.12 -6.05
N ILE A 245 -1.61 -14.91 -5.58
CA ILE A 245 -2.59 -13.85 -5.33
C ILE A 245 -2.23 -12.67 -6.22
N TYR A 246 -3.18 -12.25 -7.07
CA TYR A 246 -3.00 -11.09 -7.94
C TYR A 246 -3.74 -9.88 -7.39
N ILE A 247 -3.02 -8.78 -7.13
CA ILE A 247 -3.64 -7.51 -6.73
C ILE A 247 -3.86 -6.65 -7.97
N PRO A 248 -5.12 -6.30 -8.31
CA PRO A 248 -5.40 -5.46 -9.46
C PRO A 248 -4.88 -4.03 -9.24
N PRO A 249 -4.30 -3.40 -10.28
CA PRO A 249 -3.93 -2.00 -10.23
C PRO A 249 -5.17 -1.12 -10.09
N LEU A 250 -5.01 0.06 -9.50
CA LEU A 250 -6.12 0.95 -9.12
C LEU A 250 -6.99 1.36 -10.32
N ARG A 251 -6.39 1.51 -11.50
CA ARG A 251 -7.11 1.78 -12.76
C ARG A 251 -8.14 0.71 -13.15
N GLU A 252 -7.99 -0.52 -12.68
CA GLU A 252 -8.96 -1.60 -12.90
C GLU A 252 -10.03 -1.69 -11.80
N ARG A 253 -9.89 -0.90 -10.74
CA ARG A 253 -10.78 -0.83 -9.58
C ARG A 253 -11.11 0.61 -9.19
N LYS A 254 -11.44 1.45 -10.18
CA LYS A 254 -11.72 2.89 -9.99
C LYS A 254 -12.80 3.17 -8.95
N ASN A 255 -13.77 2.28 -8.79
CA ASN A 255 -14.84 2.40 -7.78
C ASN A 255 -14.32 2.37 -6.33
N ASP A 256 -13.06 1.97 -6.10
CA ASP A 256 -12.43 2.02 -4.78
C ASP A 256 -11.84 3.41 -4.47
N ILE A 257 -11.62 4.27 -5.47
CA ILE A 257 -10.98 5.59 -5.28
C ILE A 257 -11.74 6.45 -4.25
N PRO A 258 -13.08 6.62 -4.31
CA PRO A 258 -13.77 7.44 -3.32
C PRO A 258 -13.66 6.89 -1.89
N LEU A 259 -13.65 5.56 -1.75
CA LEU A 259 -13.46 4.90 -0.45
C LEU A 259 -12.05 5.12 0.08
N LEU A 260 -11.03 4.98 -0.76
CA LEU A 260 -9.63 5.22 -0.40
C LEU A 260 -9.42 6.67 0.02
N VAL A 261 -9.96 7.64 -0.72
CA VAL A 261 -9.88 9.06 -0.39
C VAL A 261 -10.52 9.34 0.96
N LYS A 262 -11.74 8.84 1.19
CA LYS A 262 -12.44 8.97 2.47
C LYS A 262 -11.63 8.35 3.62
N HIS A 263 -11.03 7.19 3.38
CA HIS A 263 -10.20 6.51 4.37
C HIS A 263 -8.96 7.34 4.76
N PHE A 264 -8.22 7.85 3.78
CA PHE A 264 -7.03 8.67 4.06
C PHE A 264 -7.38 10.00 4.72
N LEU A 265 -8.49 10.65 4.32
CA LEU A 265 -8.95 11.86 5.00
C LEU A 265 -9.25 11.61 6.48
N ARG A 266 -9.97 10.52 6.80
CA ARG A 266 -10.24 10.13 8.19
C ARG A 266 -8.95 9.89 8.97
N GLN A 267 -7.97 9.19 8.41
CA GLN A 267 -6.67 8.99 9.06
C GLN A 267 -5.94 10.31 9.35
N ILE A 268 -6.03 11.28 8.44
CA ILE A 268 -5.41 12.61 8.61
C ILE A 268 -6.17 13.41 9.69
N GLU A 269 -7.50 13.36 9.70
CA GLU A 269 -8.34 13.98 10.74
C GLU A 269 -7.98 13.45 12.13
N ASP A 270 -7.92 12.12 12.28
CA ASP A 270 -7.58 11.45 13.54
C ASP A 270 -6.15 11.81 14.01
N ARG A 271 -5.18 11.84 13.08
CA ARG A 271 -3.78 12.13 13.41
C ARG A 271 -3.54 13.59 13.82
N TYR A 272 -4.19 14.54 13.14
CA TYR A 272 -3.93 15.97 13.33
C TYR A 272 -5.03 16.72 14.09
N LYS A 273 -6.07 16.01 14.58
CA LYS A 273 -7.24 16.58 15.25
C LYS A 273 -7.86 17.74 14.46
N LYS A 274 -7.89 17.61 13.14
CA LYS A 274 -8.46 18.62 12.24
C LYS A 274 -9.98 18.46 12.16
N SER A 275 -10.65 19.56 11.85
CA SER A 275 -12.06 19.54 11.44
C SER A 275 -12.27 18.68 10.20
N THR A 276 -13.46 18.12 10.05
CA THR A 276 -13.83 17.25 8.93
C THR A 276 -13.55 17.90 7.57
N ILE A 277 -12.75 17.24 6.75
CA ILE A 277 -12.38 17.68 5.40
C ILE A 277 -13.23 16.91 4.39
N THR A 278 -13.80 17.64 3.44
CA THR A 278 -14.57 17.07 2.33
C THR A 278 -13.86 17.28 1.00
N VAL A 279 -14.24 16.51 -0.01
CA VAL A 279 -13.76 16.66 -1.39
C VAL A 279 -14.94 17.11 -2.23
N SER A 280 -14.77 18.14 -3.06
CA SER A 280 -15.82 18.56 -3.98
C SER A 280 -16.04 17.51 -5.08
N ASP A 281 -17.25 17.46 -5.65
CA ASP A 281 -17.57 16.51 -6.72
C ASP A 281 -16.67 16.70 -7.95
N ASP A 282 -16.33 17.95 -8.30
CA ASP A 282 -15.40 18.26 -9.40
C ASP A 282 -13.99 17.70 -9.14
N ALA A 283 -13.48 17.85 -7.92
CA ALA A 283 -12.19 17.29 -7.53
C ALA A 283 -12.21 15.76 -7.57
N MET A 284 -13.29 15.15 -7.06
CA MET A 284 -13.48 13.70 -7.10
C MET A 284 -13.54 13.18 -8.55
N SER A 285 -14.20 13.90 -9.46
CA SER A 285 -14.26 13.52 -10.88
C SER A 285 -12.86 13.48 -11.50
N ILE A 286 -12.01 14.49 -11.23
CA ILE A 286 -10.62 14.52 -11.70
C ILE A 286 -9.84 13.32 -11.15
N MET A 287 -9.99 13.02 -9.87
CA MET A 287 -9.35 11.87 -9.23
C MET A 287 -9.82 10.53 -9.84
N MET A 288 -11.09 10.40 -10.21
CA MET A 288 -11.65 9.20 -10.84
C MET A 288 -11.16 9.00 -12.28
N ASP A 289 -10.88 10.08 -13.01
CA ASP A 289 -10.41 10.02 -14.41
C ASP A 289 -8.93 9.67 -14.53
N HIS A 290 -8.14 9.96 -13.50
CA HIS A 290 -6.71 9.65 -13.45
C HIS A 290 -6.39 8.15 -13.61
N SER A 291 -5.23 7.83 -14.17
CA SER A 291 -4.77 6.45 -14.41
C SER A 291 -4.06 5.82 -13.21
N TRP A 292 -3.63 6.63 -12.25
CA TRP A 292 -2.97 6.21 -11.00
C TRP A 292 -1.78 5.25 -11.19
N PRO A 293 -0.72 5.65 -11.91
CA PRO A 293 0.49 4.83 -12.10
C PRO A 293 1.18 4.43 -10.79
N GLY A 294 1.08 5.23 -9.73
CA GLY A 294 1.58 4.90 -8.39
C GLY A 294 0.53 4.24 -7.47
N ASN A 295 -0.61 3.84 -8.04
CA ASN A 295 -1.70 3.13 -7.36
C ASN A 295 -2.13 3.83 -6.05
N VAL A 296 -2.36 3.06 -4.98
CA VAL A 296 -2.89 3.56 -3.70
C VAL A 296 -1.91 4.50 -3.02
N ARG A 297 -0.60 4.27 -3.14
CA ARG A 297 0.44 5.16 -2.58
C ARG A 297 0.38 6.57 -3.21
N GLU A 298 0.10 6.66 -4.51
CA GLU A 298 -0.08 7.95 -5.16
C GLU A 298 -1.35 8.66 -4.67
N VAL A 299 -2.47 7.94 -4.51
CA VAL A 299 -3.71 8.49 -3.94
C VAL A 299 -3.44 9.08 -2.56
N GLU A 300 -2.77 8.33 -1.68
CA GLU A 300 -2.43 8.80 -0.33
C GLU A 300 -1.64 10.12 -0.38
N ASN A 301 -0.59 10.18 -1.21
CA ASN A 301 0.23 11.38 -1.36
C ASN A 301 -0.58 12.58 -1.88
N VAL A 302 -1.46 12.35 -2.86
CA VAL A 302 -2.32 13.38 -3.43
C VAL A 302 -3.30 13.93 -2.39
N VAL A 303 -3.93 13.05 -1.60
CA VAL A 303 -4.86 13.45 -0.54
C VAL A 303 -4.14 14.22 0.56
N GLN A 304 -2.95 13.79 0.96
CA GLN A 304 -2.11 14.53 1.92
C GLN A 304 -1.75 15.92 1.40
N PHE A 305 -1.32 16.03 0.15
CA PHE A 305 -1.02 17.31 -0.49
C PHE A 305 -2.24 18.24 -0.51
N ALA A 306 -3.39 17.73 -0.99
CA ALA A 306 -4.61 18.49 -1.12
C ALA A 306 -5.11 18.98 0.24
N THR A 307 -4.98 18.18 1.30
CA THR A 307 -5.33 18.55 2.67
C THR A 307 -4.47 19.70 3.23
N ILE A 308 -3.23 19.84 2.76
CA ILE A 308 -2.35 20.95 3.15
C ILE A 308 -2.71 22.23 2.38
N LYS A 309 -3.16 22.09 1.13
CA LYS A 309 -3.50 23.23 0.25
C LYS A 309 -4.90 23.77 0.46
N CYS A 310 -5.86 22.90 0.77
CA CYS A 310 -7.27 23.26 0.81
C CYS A 310 -7.56 24.35 1.84
N ARG A 311 -8.44 25.27 1.45
CA ARG A 311 -8.99 26.30 2.33
C ARG A 311 -10.41 25.90 2.74
N GLN A 312 -10.83 26.28 3.94
CA GLN A 312 -12.22 26.07 4.42
C GLN A 312 -12.66 24.58 4.45
N ASN A 313 -11.73 23.65 4.71
CA ASN A 313 -12.00 22.22 4.86
C ASN A 313 -12.68 21.54 3.65
N THR A 314 -12.60 22.13 2.45
CA THR A 314 -13.09 21.50 1.22
C THR A 314 -11.98 21.47 0.19
N ILE A 315 -11.58 20.27 -0.24
CA ILE A 315 -10.63 20.07 -1.32
C ILE A 315 -11.33 20.36 -2.64
N ARG A 316 -10.83 21.36 -3.37
CA ARG A 316 -11.31 21.76 -4.69
C ARG A 316 -10.29 21.37 -5.77
N PRO A 317 -10.65 21.41 -7.06
CA PRO A 317 -9.72 21.11 -8.14
C PRO A 317 -8.37 21.84 -8.00
N GLU A 318 -8.39 23.14 -7.72
CA GLU A 318 -7.19 23.98 -7.54
C GLU A 318 -6.23 23.52 -6.42
N ASP A 319 -6.69 22.69 -5.49
CA ASP A 319 -5.89 22.12 -4.41
C ASP A 319 -5.20 20.81 -4.81
N LEU A 320 -5.58 20.20 -5.94
CA LEU A 320 -4.99 18.97 -6.44
C LEU A 320 -3.63 19.24 -7.14
N PRO A 321 -2.68 18.29 -7.07
CA PRO A 321 -1.42 18.39 -7.82
C PRO A 321 -1.64 18.53 -9.33
N MET A 322 -0.74 19.25 -10.01
CA MET A 322 -0.84 19.52 -11.45
C MET A 322 -0.76 18.23 -12.30
N GLU A 323 -0.13 17.19 -11.78
CA GLU A 323 0.03 15.88 -12.41
C GLU A 323 -1.31 15.22 -12.74
N LEU A 324 -2.35 15.46 -11.92
CA LEU A 324 -3.69 14.89 -12.13
C LEU A 324 -4.39 15.45 -13.38
N TYR A 325 -3.98 16.64 -13.82
CA TYR A 325 -4.55 17.30 -15.00
C TYR A 325 -3.91 16.86 -16.32
N HIS A 326 -2.69 16.30 -16.28
CA HIS A 326 -1.91 16.00 -17.47
C HIS A 326 -2.32 14.70 -18.17
N SER A 327 -2.99 13.78 -17.49
CA SER A 327 -3.35 12.47 -18.03
C SER A 327 -4.66 12.45 -18.82
N ALA A 328 -5.52 13.47 -18.68
CA ALA A 328 -6.71 13.64 -19.51
C ALA A 328 -6.37 13.97 -20.99
N ASP A 329 -5.20 14.58 -21.26
CA ASP A 329 -4.80 15.08 -22.58
C ASP A 329 -3.97 14.08 -23.42
N ILE A 330 -3.68 12.87 -22.93
CA ILE A 330 -2.82 11.92 -23.67
C ILE A 330 -3.59 11.16 -24.78
N LYS A 331 -4.93 11.33 -24.89
CA LYS A 331 -5.73 10.76 -25.99
C LYS A 331 -6.03 11.72 -27.15
N THR A 332 -5.53 12.94 -27.15
CA THR A 332 -5.54 13.78 -28.36
C THR A 332 -4.24 13.60 -29.15
N LYS A 333 -4.36 12.90 -30.28
CA LYS A 333 -3.39 12.78 -31.39
C LYS A 333 -2.22 13.78 -31.28
N ARG A 334 -1.06 13.31 -30.84
CA ARG A 334 0.22 14.02 -31.02
C ARG A 334 0.56 14.01 -32.51
N GLY A 335 0.01 14.96 -33.25
CA GLY A 335 0.61 15.42 -34.50
C GLY A 335 1.90 16.19 -34.20
N PRO A 336 2.80 16.37 -35.19
CA PRO A 336 4.05 17.09 -34.97
C PRO A 336 3.77 18.49 -34.44
N LEU A 337 4.46 18.88 -33.37
CA LEU A 337 4.37 20.21 -32.75
C LEU A 337 4.56 21.28 -33.83
N LYS A 338 3.47 21.96 -34.22
CA LYS A 338 3.57 23.22 -34.94
C LYS A 338 4.34 24.19 -34.04
N ARG A 339 5.51 24.66 -34.49
CA ARG A 339 6.21 25.79 -33.87
C ARG A 339 5.23 26.96 -33.86
N LEU A 340 4.85 27.43 -32.67
CA LEU A 340 4.05 28.62 -32.53
C LEU A 340 4.90 29.81 -32.94
N GLU A 341 4.46 30.55 -33.96
CA GLU A 341 5.09 31.80 -34.36
C GLU A 341 4.41 32.97 -33.64
N THR A 342 5.23 33.94 -33.23
CA THR A 342 4.81 35.10 -32.43
C THR A 342 3.68 35.89 -33.08
N GLY A 343 3.78 36.12 -34.39
CA GLY A 343 2.73 36.83 -35.16
C GLY A 343 1.39 36.10 -35.21
N SER A 344 1.39 34.75 -35.26
CA SER A 344 0.16 33.96 -35.28
C SER A 344 -0.57 34.03 -33.93
N VAL A 345 0.19 34.05 -32.85
CA VAL A 345 -0.33 34.09 -31.48
C VAL A 345 -0.99 35.44 -31.19
N GLN A 346 -0.36 36.56 -31.57
CA GLN A 346 -0.93 37.90 -31.42
C GLN A 346 -2.25 38.05 -32.18
N GLU A 347 -2.30 37.58 -33.42
CA GLU A 347 -3.52 37.66 -34.23
C GLU A 347 -4.65 36.81 -33.67
N ALA A 348 -4.34 35.64 -33.09
CA ALA A 348 -5.33 34.79 -32.44
C ALA A 348 -5.88 35.41 -31.15
N ILE A 349 -5.03 36.09 -30.36
CA ILE A 349 -5.46 36.82 -29.15
C ILE A 349 -6.35 38.01 -29.54
N ARG A 350 -5.99 38.75 -30.59
CA ARG A 350 -6.77 39.88 -31.12
C ARG A 350 -8.15 39.42 -31.60
N LYS A 351 -8.21 38.38 -32.42
CA LYS A 351 -9.48 37.78 -32.89
C LYS A 351 -10.32 37.18 -31.76
N ALA A 352 -9.68 36.76 -30.68
CA ALA A 352 -10.35 36.24 -29.49
C ALA A 352 -10.78 37.34 -28.50
N GLY A 353 -10.48 38.61 -28.77
CA GLY A 353 -10.79 39.73 -27.88
C GLY A 353 -10.11 39.62 -26.52
N GLY A 354 -8.83 39.21 -26.49
CA GLY A 354 -8.06 39.03 -25.25
C GLY A 354 -8.33 37.72 -24.51
N ASN A 355 -9.34 36.94 -24.91
CA ASN A 355 -9.65 35.66 -24.27
C ASN A 355 -8.63 34.57 -24.66
N LYS A 356 -7.62 34.36 -23.79
CA LYS A 356 -6.52 33.38 -23.97
C LYS A 356 -7.02 31.94 -24.20
N ALA A 357 -8.12 31.55 -23.56
CA ALA A 357 -8.71 30.22 -23.75
C ALA A 357 -9.35 30.04 -25.14
N LYS A 358 -9.94 31.11 -25.69
CA LYS A 358 -10.50 31.12 -27.05
C LYS A 358 -9.38 31.23 -28.10
N ALA A 359 -8.33 32.00 -27.83
CA ALA A 359 -7.14 32.10 -28.68
C ALA A 359 -6.42 30.75 -28.84
N ALA A 360 -6.28 29.97 -27.77
CA ALA A 360 -5.68 28.63 -27.83
C ALA A 360 -6.44 27.69 -28.77
N ARG A 361 -7.78 27.75 -28.78
CA ARG A 361 -8.62 26.98 -29.72
C ARG A 361 -8.44 27.43 -31.16
N VAL A 362 -8.35 28.74 -31.41
CA VAL A 362 -8.10 29.30 -32.75
C VAL A 362 -6.74 28.85 -33.30
N LEU A 363 -5.74 28.72 -32.43
CA LEU A 363 -4.40 28.25 -32.77
C LEU A 363 -4.28 26.72 -32.87
N GLY A 364 -5.30 25.97 -32.46
CA GLY A 364 -5.28 24.51 -32.43
C GLY A 364 -4.27 23.94 -31.43
N VAL A 365 -3.94 24.68 -30.36
CA VAL A 365 -2.99 24.26 -29.32
C VAL A 365 -3.67 24.17 -27.96
N GLY A 366 -3.10 23.36 -27.08
CA GLY A 366 -3.52 23.31 -25.67
C GLY A 366 -3.33 24.67 -25.00
N ARG A 367 -4.20 25.00 -24.03
CA ARG A 367 -4.11 26.25 -23.26
C ARG A 367 -2.74 26.40 -22.61
N ALA A 368 -2.24 25.33 -21.98
CA ALA A 368 -0.93 25.32 -21.34
C ALA A 368 0.21 25.70 -22.30
N THR A 369 0.15 25.25 -23.56
CA THR A 369 1.13 25.61 -24.60
C THR A 369 1.11 27.10 -24.92
N LEU A 370 -0.08 27.70 -25.01
CA LEU A 370 -0.23 29.14 -25.22
C LEU A 370 0.27 29.94 -24.00
N TYR A 371 -0.07 29.51 -22.77
CA TYR A 371 0.40 30.17 -21.56
C TYR A 371 1.92 30.10 -21.40
N ARG A 372 2.54 28.96 -21.74
CA ARG A 372 4.00 28.82 -21.75
C ARG A 372 4.65 29.77 -22.75
N PHE A 373 4.12 29.84 -23.97
CA PHE A 373 4.61 30.75 -25.01
C PHE A 373 4.49 32.22 -24.59
N LEU A 374 3.39 32.61 -23.95
CA LEU A 374 3.19 33.98 -23.46
C LEU A 374 4.12 34.33 -22.29
N ASN A 375 4.37 33.39 -21.37
CA ASN A 375 5.29 33.60 -20.26
C ASN A 375 6.76 33.73 -20.73
N GLU A 376 7.13 33.00 -21.78
CA GLU A 376 8.46 33.09 -22.40
C GLU A 376 8.62 34.36 -23.27
N ASN A 377 7.51 34.99 -23.68
CA ASN A 377 7.47 36.18 -24.55
C ASN A 377 6.63 37.30 -23.90
N MET A 378 6.98 37.66 -22.67
CA MET A 378 6.20 38.54 -21.80
C MET A 378 6.08 39.99 -22.33
N ASP A 379 6.92 40.39 -23.28
CA ASP A 379 6.90 41.71 -23.95
C ASP A 379 5.77 41.85 -25.01
N MET A 380 4.95 40.82 -25.22
CA MET A 380 3.90 40.79 -26.26
C MET A 380 2.50 41.19 -25.82
N ILE A 381 2.31 41.50 -24.53
CA ILE A 381 1.00 41.86 -23.98
C ILE A 381 0.98 43.40 -23.85
N PRO A 382 0.20 44.13 -24.66
CA PRO A 382 -0.02 45.55 -24.38
C PRO A 382 -0.69 45.68 -23.01
N PRO A 383 -0.32 46.69 -22.19
CA PRO A 383 -0.92 46.89 -20.88
C PRO A 383 -2.45 47.00 -21.02
N ASP A 384 -3.16 46.27 -20.18
CA ASP A 384 -4.63 46.20 -20.17
C ASP A 384 -5.22 47.62 -20.00
N ASP A 385 -6.10 48.03 -20.92
CA ASP A 385 -7.06 49.14 -20.77
C ASP A 385 -8.40 48.60 -20.23
#